data_AF-A0A380Z291-F1
#
_entry.id   AF-A0A380Z291-F1
#
_cell.length_a   1.000
_cell.length_b   1.000
_cell.length_c   1.000
_cell.angle_alpha   90.00
_cell.angle_beta   90.00
_cell.angle_gamma   90.00
#
_symmetry.space_group_name_H-M   'P 1'
#
loop_
_entity.id
_entity.type
_entity.pdbx_description
1 polymer ?
#
loop_
_entity_poly.entity_id
_entity_poly.type
_entity_poly.pdbx_seq_one_letter_code
_entity_poly.pdbx_strand_id
1 'polypeptide(L)'
;MEDCKAKDYELYRHIWEGEPVADSDKVIIKPVWIEAAIDAHKQLGFEPLGKKVTGFDVADEGEDANANCLVYGAVVMDCFSWKGGDVISSADRTADEAIKFAADEIIFDSIGVGAGVKAHYNRTLQQGKLQAIGFNASGAVEYPEREYSLGKKK
;
A
#
# COMPACT_ATOMS: atom_id res chain seq x y z
N MET A 1 26.22 25.31 -6.95
CA MET A 1 25.88 24.55 -5.73
C MET A 1 24.78 25.28 -4.96
N GLU A 2 25.06 26.40 -4.29
CA GLU A 2 24.05 27.17 -3.50
C GLU A 2 22.80 27.58 -4.31
N ASP A 3 23.00 28.01 -5.56
CA ASP A 3 21.89 28.41 -6.44
C ASP A 3 20.95 27.24 -6.80
N CYS A 4 21.50 26.02 -6.91
CA CYS A 4 20.73 24.80 -7.12
C CYS A 4 20.03 24.37 -5.83
N LYS A 5 20.72 24.45 -4.70
CA LYS A 5 20.17 24.14 -3.36
C LYS A 5 18.93 24.99 -3.05
N ALA A 6 18.92 26.26 -3.44
CA ALA A 6 17.79 27.17 -3.22
C ALA A 6 16.62 26.98 -4.19
N LYS A 7 16.89 26.55 -5.43
CA LYS A 7 15.87 26.43 -6.50
C LYS A 7 15.27 25.03 -6.57
N ASP A 8 16.09 24.01 -6.35
CA ASP A 8 15.75 22.60 -6.48
C ASP A 8 16.63 21.78 -5.53
N TYR A 9 16.14 21.65 -4.30
CA TYR A 9 16.84 20.96 -3.23
C TYR A 9 16.98 19.45 -3.49
N GLU A 10 16.01 18.84 -4.17
CA GLU A 10 16.05 17.41 -4.53
C GLU A 10 17.15 17.13 -5.55
N LEU A 11 17.25 17.95 -6.59
CA LEU A 11 18.33 17.88 -7.58
C LEU A 11 19.70 18.15 -6.93
N TYR A 12 19.77 19.05 -5.96
CA TYR A 12 20.99 19.30 -5.19
C TYR A 12 21.43 18.08 -4.38
N ARG A 13 20.53 17.44 -3.61
CA ARG A 13 20.85 16.22 -2.82
C ARG A 13 21.37 15.09 -3.73
N HIS A 14 20.80 14.95 -4.91
CA HIS A 14 21.31 13.99 -5.88
C HIS A 14 22.71 14.29 -6.37
N ILE A 15 22.91 15.49 -6.94
CA ILE A 15 24.16 15.84 -7.63
C ILE A 15 25.31 15.95 -6.62
N TRP A 16 25.04 16.44 -5.41
CA TRP A 16 26.08 16.82 -4.45
C TRP A 16 26.12 15.98 -3.19
N GLU A 17 25.02 15.37 -2.76
CA GLU A 17 24.97 14.53 -1.54
C GLU A 17 24.91 13.03 -1.86
N GLY A 18 24.93 12.67 -3.15
CA GLY A 18 25.04 11.29 -3.62
C GLY A 18 23.77 10.48 -3.38
N GLU A 19 22.66 11.14 -3.10
CA GLU A 19 21.39 10.46 -2.88
C GLU A 19 20.78 10.02 -4.22
N PRO A 20 20.28 8.78 -4.32
CA PRO A 20 19.67 8.30 -5.55
C PRO A 20 18.38 9.06 -5.85
N VAL A 21 18.26 9.60 -7.07
CA VAL A 21 16.98 10.15 -7.52
C VAL A 21 16.05 9.04 -7.93
N ALA A 22 14.86 9.07 -7.37
CA ALA A 22 13.66 8.66 -8.07
C ALA A 22 12.91 9.92 -8.53
N ASP A 23 13.54 10.76 -9.35
CA ASP A 23 12.89 11.94 -9.94
C ASP A 23 13.12 11.87 -11.45
N SER A 24 12.20 11.17 -12.11
CA SER A 24 11.92 11.41 -13.52
C SER A 24 10.63 12.22 -13.56
N ASP A 25 10.39 12.98 -14.64
CA ASP A 25 9.14 13.74 -14.85
C ASP A 25 7.85 12.90 -14.72
N LYS A 26 7.97 11.57 -14.68
CA LYS A 26 6.87 10.61 -14.54
C LYS A 26 6.64 10.11 -13.11
N VAL A 27 7.46 10.50 -12.15
CA VAL A 27 7.32 10.08 -10.75
C VAL A 27 6.16 10.82 -10.11
N ILE A 28 5.25 10.07 -9.48
CA ILE A 28 4.06 10.61 -8.82
C ILE A 28 4.17 10.60 -7.29
N ILE A 29 5.21 9.99 -6.70
CA ILE A 29 5.51 10.00 -5.27
C ILE A 29 6.98 10.38 -5.09
N LYS A 30 7.24 11.55 -4.52
CA LYS A 30 8.60 12.05 -4.31
C LYS A 30 9.22 11.48 -3.03
N PRO A 31 10.53 11.17 -3.00
CA PRO A 31 11.21 10.72 -1.79
C PRO A 31 11.04 11.66 -0.58
N VAL A 32 11.08 12.99 -0.81
CA VAL A 32 10.88 13.97 0.27
C VAL A 32 9.51 13.88 0.94
N TRP A 33 8.48 13.41 0.21
CA TRP A 33 7.15 13.19 0.79
C TRP A 33 7.12 11.96 1.67
N ILE A 34 7.87 10.92 1.33
CA ILE A 34 8.02 9.72 2.16
C ILE A 34 8.75 10.10 3.45
N GLU A 35 9.88 10.81 3.34
CA GLU A 35 10.64 11.30 4.50
C GLU A 35 9.77 12.15 5.44
N ALA A 36 8.98 13.07 4.89
CA ALA A 36 8.06 13.89 5.66
C ALA A 36 6.92 13.09 6.30
N ALA A 37 6.51 11.96 5.72
CA ALA A 37 5.45 11.11 6.23
C ALA A 37 5.91 10.19 7.38
N ILE A 38 7.21 9.91 7.50
CA ILE A 38 7.76 9.09 8.60
C ILE A 38 7.43 9.77 9.93
N ASP A 39 6.69 9.06 10.78
CA ASP A 39 6.24 9.55 12.09
C ASP A 39 5.48 10.89 12.07
N ALA A 40 4.89 11.26 10.92
CA ALA A 40 4.12 12.50 10.78
C ALA A 40 2.98 12.60 11.82
N HIS A 41 2.35 11.48 12.16
CA HIS A 41 1.31 11.41 13.19
C HIS A 41 1.81 11.84 14.59
N LYS A 42 3.06 11.53 14.94
CA LYS A 42 3.68 11.99 16.19
C LYS A 42 4.00 13.48 16.16
N GLN A 43 4.50 13.97 15.03
CA GLN A 43 4.86 15.38 14.84
C GLN A 43 3.63 16.29 14.82
N LEU A 44 2.55 15.84 14.16
CA LEU A 44 1.28 16.54 14.05
C LEU A 44 0.35 16.30 15.25
N GLY A 45 0.69 15.36 16.13
CA GLY A 45 0.01 15.12 17.40
C GLY A 45 -1.36 14.44 17.25
N PHE A 46 -1.47 13.44 16.38
CA PHE A 46 -2.68 12.62 16.27
C PHE A 46 -2.40 11.12 16.38
N GLU A 47 -3.39 10.41 16.90
CA GLU A 47 -3.39 8.94 16.97
C GLU A 47 -4.14 8.36 15.76
N PRO A 48 -3.77 7.16 15.28
CA PRO A 48 -4.52 6.48 14.23
C PRO A 48 -5.95 6.18 14.69
N LEU A 49 -6.92 6.43 13.80
CA LEU A 49 -8.34 6.17 14.01
C LEU A 49 -8.98 5.64 12.72
N GLY A 50 -9.99 4.78 12.86
CA GLY A 50 -10.75 4.25 11.73
C GLY A 50 -10.59 2.75 11.56
N LYS A 51 -10.66 2.28 10.31
CA LYS A 51 -10.50 0.86 10.00
C LYS A 51 -9.04 0.42 10.07
N LYS A 52 -8.83 -0.82 10.45
CA LYS A 52 -7.58 -1.54 10.25
C LYS A 52 -7.66 -2.37 8.98
N VAL A 53 -6.72 -2.18 8.08
CA VAL A 53 -6.70 -2.83 6.76
C VAL A 53 -5.36 -3.53 6.57
N THR A 54 -5.41 -4.76 6.10
CA THR A 54 -4.26 -5.49 5.58
C THR A 54 -4.30 -5.45 4.06
N GLY A 55 -3.39 -4.72 3.44
CA GLY A 55 -3.12 -4.80 2.00
C GLY A 55 -2.28 -6.03 1.69
N PHE A 56 -2.58 -6.73 0.59
CA PHE A 56 -1.86 -7.93 0.15
C PHE A 56 -1.59 -7.90 -1.36
N ASP A 57 -0.32 -7.79 -1.72
CA ASP A 57 0.14 -7.97 -3.09
C ASP A 57 0.57 -9.43 -3.28
N VAL A 58 -0.07 -10.11 -4.24
CA VAL A 58 -0.01 -11.55 -4.40
C VAL A 58 1.04 -11.90 -5.43
N ALA A 59 2.04 -12.69 -5.03
CA ALA A 59 2.99 -13.31 -5.92
C ALA A 59 2.83 -14.85 -5.89
N ASP A 60 3.34 -15.51 -6.92
CA ASP A 60 3.37 -16.98 -6.99
C ASP A 60 4.75 -17.54 -6.58
N GLU A 61 5.05 -18.77 -6.99
CA GLU A 61 6.32 -19.46 -6.69
C GLU A 61 7.53 -18.91 -7.47
N GLY A 62 7.36 -17.83 -8.23
CA GLY A 62 8.40 -17.18 -9.02
C GLY A 62 9.44 -16.39 -8.21
N GLU A 63 10.16 -15.51 -8.90
CA GLU A 63 11.20 -14.68 -8.27
C GLU A 63 10.64 -13.51 -7.45
N ASP A 64 9.37 -13.15 -7.70
CA ASP A 64 8.69 -12.04 -7.08
C ASP A 64 8.31 -12.37 -5.63
N ALA A 65 8.31 -11.32 -4.79
CA ALA A 65 7.93 -11.45 -3.40
C ALA A 65 6.45 -11.11 -3.22
N ASN A 66 5.77 -11.87 -2.37
CA ASN A 66 4.50 -11.46 -1.79
C ASN A 66 4.75 -10.29 -0.82
N ALA A 67 3.76 -9.43 -0.60
CA ALA A 67 3.89 -8.32 0.35
C ALA A 67 2.59 -8.03 1.11
N ASN A 68 2.73 -7.71 2.40
CA ASN A 68 1.65 -7.17 3.22
C ASN A 68 1.96 -5.76 3.68
N CYS A 69 0.93 -4.93 3.74
CA CYS A 69 0.97 -3.61 4.36
C CYS A 69 -0.17 -3.51 5.39
N LEU A 70 0.17 -3.33 6.66
CA LEU A 70 -0.79 -3.22 7.77
C LEU A 70 -1.03 -1.74 8.06
N VAL A 71 -2.28 -1.30 7.96
CA VAL A 71 -2.65 0.12 8.09
C VAL A 71 -3.73 0.27 9.15
N TYR A 72 -3.59 1.24 10.05
CA TYR A 72 -4.64 1.67 10.96
C TYR A 72 -5.01 3.13 10.66
N GLY A 73 -6.17 3.33 10.02
CA GLY A 73 -6.59 4.65 9.58
C GLY A 73 -5.59 5.27 8.61
N ALA A 74 -4.95 6.36 9.02
CA ALA A 74 -3.95 7.08 8.23
C ALA A 74 -2.50 6.68 8.53
N VAL A 75 -2.26 5.69 9.40
CA VAL A 75 -0.91 5.30 9.83
C VAL A 75 -0.59 3.89 9.33
N VAL A 76 0.49 3.76 8.58
CA VAL A 76 1.09 2.47 8.25
C VAL A 76 1.78 1.93 9.49
N MET A 77 1.35 0.75 9.94
CA MET A 77 1.85 0.11 11.16
C MET A 77 3.01 -0.83 10.86
N ASP A 78 2.95 -1.54 9.73
CA ASP A 78 4.00 -2.45 9.30
C ASP A 78 3.93 -2.69 7.78
N CYS A 79 5.05 -3.03 7.17
CA CYS A 79 5.14 -3.45 5.77
C CYS A 79 6.27 -4.47 5.61
N PHE A 80 5.94 -5.65 5.10
CA PHE A 80 6.90 -6.75 4.97
C PHE A 80 6.62 -7.60 3.75
N SER A 81 7.69 -8.19 3.21
CA SER A 81 7.63 -9.07 2.05
C SER A 81 8.24 -10.44 2.33
N TRP A 82 7.83 -11.44 1.55
CA TRP A 82 8.39 -12.79 1.62
C TRP A 82 8.37 -13.47 0.26
N LYS A 83 9.28 -14.43 0.08
CA LYS A 83 9.37 -15.25 -1.13
C LYS A 83 8.99 -16.70 -0.83
N GLY A 84 8.55 -17.39 -1.88
CA GLY A 84 8.18 -18.80 -1.83
C GLY A 84 6.82 -19.06 -1.20
N GLY A 85 6.39 -20.32 -1.33
CA GLY A 85 5.02 -20.73 -1.04
C GLY A 85 4.12 -20.52 -2.26
N ASP A 86 3.13 -21.40 -2.42
CA ASP A 86 2.10 -21.20 -3.44
C ASP A 86 1.13 -20.07 -3.03
N VAL A 87 0.35 -19.59 -4.00
CA VAL A 87 -0.61 -18.49 -3.83
C VAL A 87 -1.56 -18.69 -2.63
N ILE A 88 -2.01 -19.93 -2.38
CA ILE A 88 -2.93 -20.24 -1.29
C ILE A 88 -2.21 -20.19 0.05
N SER A 89 -0.99 -20.73 0.12
CA SER A 89 -0.18 -20.64 1.34
C SER A 89 0.13 -19.19 1.73
N SER A 90 0.38 -18.32 0.76
CA SER A 90 0.58 -16.88 0.98
C SER A 90 -0.72 -16.19 1.39
N ALA A 91 -1.87 -16.59 0.86
CA ALA A 91 -3.17 -16.11 1.31
C ALA A 91 -3.46 -16.51 2.77
N ASP A 92 -3.19 -17.75 3.16
CA ASP A 92 -3.36 -18.20 4.55
C ASP A 92 -2.45 -17.43 5.50
N ARG A 93 -1.19 -17.21 5.11
CA ARG A 93 -0.27 -16.35 5.86
C ARG A 93 -0.82 -14.95 6.05
N THR A 94 -1.35 -14.34 4.99
CA THR A 94 -1.95 -12.99 5.07
C THR A 94 -3.17 -12.97 5.98
N ALA A 95 -4.02 -14.00 5.95
CA ALA A 95 -5.15 -14.11 6.86
C ALA A 95 -4.69 -14.19 8.32
N ASP A 96 -3.66 -14.98 8.62
CA ASP A 96 -3.09 -15.07 9.97
C ASP A 96 -2.55 -13.72 10.45
N GLU A 97 -1.81 -13.00 9.60
CA GLU A 97 -1.30 -11.66 9.95
C GLU A 97 -2.41 -10.64 10.15
N ALA A 98 -3.45 -10.66 9.30
CA ALA A 98 -4.63 -9.81 9.46
C ALA A 98 -5.38 -10.10 10.77
N ILE A 99 -5.51 -11.37 11.15
CA ILE A 99 -6.13 -11.77 12.43
C ILE A 99 -5.29 -11.28 13.62
N LYS A 100 -3.97 -11.47 13.59
CA LYS A 100 -3.05 -10.99 14.65
C LYS A 100 -3.11 -9.46 14.80
N PHE A 101 -3.21 -8.74 13.69
CA PHE A 101 -3.34 -7.28 13.67
C PHE A 101 -4.73 -6.80 14.13
N ALA A 102 -5.70 -7.72 14.23
CA ALA A 102 -7.12 -7.44 14.40
C ALA A 102 -7.64 -6.50 13.31
N ALA A 103 -7.30 -6.81 12.05
CA ALA A 103 -7.80 -6.11 10.89
C ALA A 103 -9.32 -6.26 10.74
N ASP A 104 -9.97 -5.23 10.20
CA ASP A 104 -11.36 -5.29 9.78
C ASP A 104 -11.46 -5.93 8.39
N GLU A 105 -10.49 -5.64 7.51
CA GLU A 105 -10.53 -6.00 6.09
C GLU A 105 -9.14 -6.40 5.58
N ILE A 106 -9.13 -7.39 4.67
CA ILE A 106 -8.02 -7.67 3.75
C ILE A 106 -8.40 -7.09 2.40
N ILE A 107 -7.52 -6.28 1.81
CA ILE A 107 -7.62 -5.84 0.42
C ILE A 107 -6.46 -6.48 -0.34
N PHE A 108 -6.75 -7.27 -1.37
CA PHE A 108 -5.72 -8.03 -2.08
C PHE A 108 -5.79 -7.82 -3.59
N ASP A 109 -4.65 -7.92 -4.28
CA ASP A 109 -4.65 -7.95 -5.74
C ASP A 109 -5.40 -9.21 -6.22
N SER A 110 -6.51 -9.01 -6.93
CA SER A 110 -7.37 -10.08 -7.42
C SER A 110 -7.23 -10.37 -8.91
N ILE A 111 -6.28 -9.73 -9.60
CA ILE A 111 -5.93 -10.03 -10.98
C ILE A 111 -4.67 -10.91 -11.06
N GLY A 112 -4.42 -11.49 -12.24
CA GLY A 112 -3.28 -12.38 -12.46
C GLY A 112 -3.28 -13.58 -11.52
N VAL A 113 -2.18 -13.76 -10.78
CA VAL A 113 -1.99 -14.86 -9.83
C VAL A 113 -2.96 -14.81 -8.65
N GLY A 114 -3.45 -13.62 -8.29
CA GLY A 114 -4.38 -13.41 -7.17
C GLY A 114 -5.83 -13.84 -7.42
N ALA A 115 -6.19 -14.24 -8.65
CA ALA A 115 -7.56 -14.59 -9.00
C ALA A 115 -8.14 -15.75 -8.16
N GLY A 116 -7.28 -16.70 -7.74
CA GLY A 116 -7.68 -17.84 -6.90
C GLY A 116 -7.92 -17.49 -5.43
N VAL A 117 -7.34 -16.38 -4.93
CA VAL A 117 -7.38 -15.98 -3.52
C VAL A 117 -8.81 -15.65 -3.07
N LYS A 118 -9.61 -15.04 -3.93
CA LYS A 118 -11.01 -14.69 -3.61
C LYS A 118 -11.85 -15.91 -3.22
N ALA A 119 -11.77 -16.97 -4.02
CA ALA A 119 -12.54 -18.19 -3.78
C ALA A 119 -12.03 -18.94 -2.52
N HIS A 120 -10.75 -18.79 -2.21
CA HIS A 120 -10.15 -19.33 -0.98
C HIS A 120 -10.66 -18.60 0.26
N TYR A 121 -10.52 -17.27 0.34
CA TYR A 121 -11.02 -16.49 1.47
C TYR A 121 -12.54 -16.59 1.65
N ASN A 122 -13.28 -16.64 0.54
CA ASN A 122 -14.72 -16.90 0.60
C ASN A 122 -15.06 -18.26 1.22
N ARG A 123 -14.13 -19.21 1.36
CA ARG A 123 -14.37 -20.50 2.05
C ARG A 123 -13.82 -20.48 3.47
N THR A 124 -12.66 -19.85 3.69
CA THR A 124 -11.94 -19.92 4.96
C THR A 124 -12.34 -18.82 5.96
N LEU A 125 -12.81 -17.66 5.48
CA LEU A 125 -13.12 -16.50 6.33
C LEU A 125 -14.62 -16.31 6.63
N GLN A 126 -15.51 -17.19 6.13
CA GLN A 126 -16.98 -17.01 6.22
C GLN A 126 -17.54 -16.86 7.65
N GLN A 127 -16.80 -17.33 8.66
CA GLN A 127 -17.26 -17.33 10.05
C GLN A 127 -16.65 -16.20 10.88
N GLY A 128 -15.77 -15.38 10.29
CA GLY A 128 -15.05 -14.29 10.96
C GLY A 128 -15.67 -12.91 10.73
N LYS A 129 -15.22 -11.94 11.54
CA LYS A 129 -15.47 -10.50 11.29
C LYS A 129 -14.59 -9.93 10.18
N LEU A 130 -13.53 -10.66 9.81
CA LEU A 130 -12.53 -10.25 8.83
C LEU A 130 -13.10 -10.41 7.41
N GLN A 131 -13.26 -9.29 6.71
CA GLN A 131 -13.74 -9.30 5.32
C GLN A 131 -12.55 -9.36 4.35
N ALA A 132 -12.73 -9.99 3.19
CA ALA A 132 -11.74 -9.97 2.12
C ALA A 132 -12.32 -9.34 0.86
N ILE A 133 -11.63 -8.33 0.33
CA ILE A 133 -12.06 -7.53 -0.81
C ILE A 133 -10.98 -7.63 -1.88
N GLY A 134 -11.35 -8.11 -3.06
CA GLY A 134 -10.46 -8.15 -4.21
C GLY A 134 -10.35 -6.78 -4.88
N PHE A 135 -9.12 -6.31 -5.06
CA PHE A 135 -8.79 -5.12 -5.84
C PHE A 135 -8.51 -5.51 -7.29
N ASN A 136 -9.06 -4.76 -8.25
CA ASN A 136 -8.84 -4.98 -9.68
C ASN A 136 -8.31 -3.70 -10.32
N ALA A 137 -6.99 -3.63 -10.50
CA ALA A 137 -6.32 -2.48 -11.11
C ALA A 137 -6.69 -2.24 -12.58
N SER A 138 -7.18 -3.27 -13.29
CA SER A 138 -7.62 -3.16 -14.69
C SER A 138 -9.08 -2.70 -14.84
N GLY A 139 -9.80 -2.57 -13.72
CA GLY A 139 -11.18 -2.12 -13.69
C GLY A 139 -11.35 -0.62 -13.95
N ALA A 140 -12.61 -0.19 -14.09
CA ALA A 140 -12.93 1.23 -14.07
C ALA A 140 -12.63 1.84 -12.69
N VAL A 141 -12.36 3.14 -12.65
CA VAL A 141 -12.21 3.92 -11.40
C VAL A 141 -13.43 3.69 -10.51
N GLU A 142 -13.20 3.51 -9.21
CA GLU A 142 -14.29 3.38 -8.24
C GLU A 142 -15.07 4.71 -8.16
N TYR A 143 -16.38 4.65 -8.41
CA TYR A 143 -17.27 5.82 -8.45
C TYR A 143 -16.93 6.88 -9.53
N PRO A 144 -16.96 6.55 -10.83
CA PRO A 144 -16.54 7.46 -11.91
C PRO A 144 -17.44 8.71 -12.04
N GLU A 145 -18.65 8.66 -11.50
CA GLU A 145 -19.62 9.76 -11.54
C GLU A 145 -19.49 10.74 -10.37
N ARG A 146 -18.65 10.47 -9.36
CA ARG A 146 -18.46 11.40 -8.24
C ARG A 146 -17.64 12.61 -8.69
N GLU A 147 -17.94 13.77 -8.10
CA GLU A 147 -17.11 14.97 -8.27
C GLU A 147 -15.70 14.71 -7.74
N TYR A 148 -14.68 14.95 -8.58
CA TYR A 148 -13.30 14.61 -8.27
C TYR A 148 -12.74 15.40 -7.07
N SER A 149 -13.10 16.68 -6.96
CA SER A 149 -12.72 17.53 -5.84
C SER A 149 -13.77 18.61 -5.66
N LEU A 150 -14.26 18.78 -4.43
CA LEU A 150 -15.24 19.80 -4.06
C LEU A 150 -14.81 21.17 -4.60
N GLY A 151 -15.58 21.71 -5.55
CA GLY A 151 -15.36 23.06 -6.08
C GLY A 151 -14.39 23.17 -7.25
N LYS A 152 -13.86 22.05 -7.78
CA LYS A 152 -13.15 22.04 -9.06
C LYS A 152 -14.09 21.53 -10.15
N LYS A 153 -14.62 22.46 -10.97
CA LYS A 153 -15.39 22.10 -12.18
C LYS A 153 -14.50 21.31 -13.15
N LYS A 154 -15.08 20.28 -13.75
CA LYS A 154 -14.50 19.51 -14.86
C LYS A 154 -14.03 20.42 -16.00
#